data_AF-A0AAV5MPZ6-F1
#
_entry.id   AF-A0AAV5MPZ6-F1
#
_cell.length_a   1.000
_cell.length_b   1.000
_cell.length_c   1.000
_cell.angle_alpha   90.00
_cell.angle_beta   90.00
_cell.angle_gamma   90.00
#
_symmetry.space_group_name_H-M   'P 1'
#
loop_
_entity.id
_entity.type
_entity.pdbx_description
1 polymer ?
#
loop_
_entity_poly.entity_id
_entity_poly.type
_entity_poly.pdbx_seq_one_letter_code
_entity_poly.pdbx_strand_id
1 'polypeptide(L)' 'MVSTTSNNKEKKKKVMVISGPTGAGKSRLALELAKRLNGEIISADSVQFSLSL' A
#
# COMPACT_ATOMS: atom_id res chain seq x y z
N MET A 1 -43.42 -8.53 7.84
CA MET A 1 -42.54 -8.13 6.73
C MET A 1 -41.86 -6.83 7.12
N VAL A 2 -40.63 -6.90 7.64
CA VAL A 2 -39.76 -5.74 7.87
C VAL A 2 -38.41 -6.12 7.29
N SER A 3 -38.09 -5.50 6.15
CA SER A 3 -36.79 -5.61 5.51
C SER A 3 -35.91 -4.52 6.11
N THR A 4 -35.17 -4.85 7.17
CA THR A 4 -34.15 -3.97 7.73
C THR A 4 -32.94 -3.98 6.80
N THR A 5 -32.89 -3.02 5.88
CA THR A 5 -31.70 -2.75 5.05
C THR A 5 -30.63 -2.08 5.90
N SER A 6 -29.82 -2.89 6.59
CA SER A 6 -28.58 -2.44 7.23
C SER A 6 -27.59 -2.02 6.15
N ASN A 7 -27.58 -0.73 5.81
CA ASN A 7 -26.61 -0.15 4.88
C ASN A 7 -25.26 0.00 5.59
N ASN A 8 -24.60 -1.13 5.89
CA ASN A 8 -23.28 -1.16 6.49
C ASN A 8 -22.25 -0.84 5.40
N LYS A 9 -21.92 0.45 5.22
CA LYS A 9 -20.77 0.86 4.41
C LYS A 9 -19.52 0.34 5.09
N GLU A 10 -19.10 -0.87 4.72
CA GLU A 10 -17.82 -1.43 5.13
C GLU A 10 -16.72 -0.41 4.82
N LYS A 11 -16.01 0.03 5.86
CA LYS A 11 -14.85 0.92 5.70
C LYS A 11 -13.77 0.15 4.95
N LYS A 12 -13.72 0.34 3.62
CA LYS A 12 -12.68 -0.24 2.77
C LYS A 12 -11.31 0.20 3.30
N LYS A 13 -10.39 -0.75 3.45
CA LYS A 13 -8.99 -0.46 3.79
C LYS A 13 -8.43 0.48 2.73
N LYS A 14 -7.85 1.61 3.15
CA LYS A 14 -7.19 2.55 2.24
C LYS A 14 -5.85 1.93 1.83
N VAL A 15 -5.64 1.78 0.52
CA VAL A 15 -4.39 1.28 -0.05
C VAL A 15 -3.74 2.43 -0.81
N MET A 16 -2.45 2.65 -0.58
CA MET A 16 -1.66 3.66 -1.28
C MET A 16 -0.74 2.94 -2.28
N VAL A 17 -0.82 3.32 -3.54
CA VAL A 17 -0.02 2.73 -4.62
C VAL A 17 1.00 3.76 -5.09
N ILE A 18 2.27 3.37 -5.12
CA ILE A 18 3.38 4.21 -5.59
C ILE A 18 3.88 3.62 -6.91
N SER A 19 3.52 4.26 -8.03
CA SER A 19 3.93 3.86 -9.38
C SER A 19 4.95 4.85 -9.97
N GLY A 20 5.72 4.41 -10.98
CA GLY A 20 6.67 5.25 -11.71
C GLY A 20 7.86 4.46 -12.27
N PRO A 21 8.75 5.11 -13.07
CA PRO A 21 9.85 4.43 -13.75
C PRO A 21 10.91 3.89 -12.79
N THR A 22 11.63 2.84 -13.20
CA THR A 22 12.75 2.27 -12.44
C THR A 22 13.80 3.36 -12.17
N GLY A 23 14.28 3.48 -10.93
CA GLY A 23 15.22 4.53 -10.53
C GLY A 23 14.61 5.83 -9.99
N ALA A 24 13.29 6.04 -10.07
CA ALA A 24 12.63 7.25 -9.54
C ALA A 24 12.59 7.38 -7.99
N GLY A 25 13.31 6.53 -7.26
CA GLY A 25 13.36 6.59 -5.79
C GLY A 25 12.10 6.11 -5.06
N LYS A 26 11.21 5.39 -5.74
CA LYS A 26 9.93 4.88 -5.18
C LYS A 26 10.10 4.08 -3.89
N SER A 27 11.14 3.25 -3.79
CA SER A 27 11.43 2.46 -2.60
C SER A 27 11.80 3.33 -1.38
N ARG A 28 12.55 4.42 -1.60
CA ARG A 28 12.89 5.38 -0.54
C ARG A 28 11.64 6.12 -0.06
N LEU A 29 10.78 6.53 -0.99
CA LEU A 29 9.50 7.17 -0.67
C LEU A 29 8.55 6.24 0.08
N ALA A 30 8.43 4.98 -0.35
CA ALA A 30 7.62 3.96 0.32
C ALA A 30 8.08 3.72 1.77
N LEU A 31 9.41 3.65 1.98
CA LEU A 31 10.00 3.47 3.30
C LEU A 31 9.70 4.63 4.25
N GLU A 32 9.81 5.86 3.75
CA GLU A 32 9.52 7.06 4.53
C GLU A 32 8.03 7.16 4.88
N LEU A 33 7.15 6.83 3.93
CA LEU A 33 5.70 6.83 4.14
C LEU A 33 5.27 5.74 5.14
N ALA A 34 5.83 4.55 5.05
CA ALA A 34 5.56 3.48 6.00
C ALA A 34 5.93 3.85 7.43
N LYS A 35 7.10 4.48 7.63
CA LYS A 35 7.53 5.00 8.93
C LYS A 35 6.59 6.07 9.48
N ARG A 36 6.14 7.01 8.63
CA ARG A 36 5.26 8.11 9.04
C ARG A 36 3.83 7.67 9.32
N LEU A 37 3.34 6.68 8.58
CA LEU A 37 1.95 6.20 8.66
C LEU A 37 1.78 4.97 9.55
N ASN A 38 2.87 4.46 10.15
CA ASN A 38 2.91 3.15 10.78
C ASN A 38 2.32 2.05 9.87
N GLY A 39 2.53 2.21 8.56
CA GLY A 39 1.98 1.36 7.53
C GLY A 39 2.92 0.24 7.13
N GLU A 40 2.38 -0.82 6.56
CA GLU A 40 3.15 -1.94 6.02
C GLU A 40 3.44 -1.72 4.53
N ILE A 41 4.66 -2.01 4.10
CA ILE A 41 5.06 -1.95 2.68
C ILE A 41 4.89 -3.33 2.10
N ILE A 42 4.02 -3.46 1.11
CA ILE A 42 3.90 -4.67 0.31
C ILE A 42 4.67 -4.43 -0.98
N SER A 43 5.78 -5.17 -1.16
CA SER A 43 6.54 -5.12 -2.40
C SER A 43 5.75 -5.82 -3.52
N ALA A 44 5.44 -5.10 -4.59
CA ALA A 44 4.83 -5.64 -5.80
C ALA A 44 5.84 -5.87 -6.92
N ASP A 45 7.14 -5.82 -6.60
CA ASP A 45 8.22 -5.98 -7.56
C ASP A 45 8.75 -7.42 -7.50
N SER A 46 8.51 -8.18 -8.57
CA SER A 46 8.89 -9.60 -8.71
C SER A 46 10.41 -9.84 -8.64
N VAL A 47 11.20 -8.77 -8.64
CA VAL A 47 12.66 -8.78 -8.81
C VAL A 47 13.36 -8.06 -7.66
N GLN A 48 12.64 -7.72 -6.58
CA GLN A 48 13.17 -7.00 -5.41
C GLN A 48 14.00 -7.91 -4.49
N PHE A 49 15.00 -8.52 -5.12
CA PHE A 49 16.17 -9.14 -4.53
C PHE A 49 17.41 -8.59 -5.27
N SER A 50 17.49 -7.28 -5.47
CA SER A 50 18.75 -6.66 -5.89
C SER A 50 19.62 -6.49 -4.65
N LEU A 51 20.26 -7.60 -4.31
CA LEU A 51 21.37 -7.84 -3.40
C LEU A 51 22.01 -6.57 -2.80
N SER A 52 22.02 -6.49 -1.46
CA SER A 52 22.95 -5.64 -0.71
C SER A 52 24.13 -6.48 -0.29
N LEU A 53 25.11 -6.63 -1.17
CA LEU A 53 26.53 -6.87 -0.89
C LEU A 53 27.35 -6.18 -1.98
#